data_AF-A0A7Y3WVN7-F1
#
_entry.id   AF-A0A7Y3WVN7-F1
#
_cell.length_a   1.000
_cell.length_b   1.000
_cell.length_c   1.000
_cell.angle_alpha   90.00
_cell.angle_beta   90.00
_cell.angle_gamma   90.00
#
_symmetry.space_group_name_H-M   'P 1'
#
loop_
_entity.id
_entity.type
_entity.pdbx_description
1 polymer ?
#
loop_
_entity_poly.entity_id
_entity_poly.type
_entity_poly.pdbx_seq_one_letter_code
_entity_poly.pdbx_strand_id
1 'polypeptide(L)' 'MADLRYDVRREQDGSWTVVNTNNALPAAVNGTLLHDLSEDEASEMAYLFNHCDIRWNRHPIRHH' A
#
# COMPACT_ATOMS: atom_id res chain seq x y z
N MET A 1 -12.54 -10.87 -13.23
CA MET A 1 -11.25 -10.28 -12.79
C MET A 1 -11.43 -9.97 -11.33
N ALA A 2 -10.56 -10.50 -10.45
CA ALA A 2 -10.64 -10.14 -9.03
C ALA A 2 -10.33 -8.64 -8.91
N ASP A 3 -11.17 -7.92 -8.17
CA ASP A 3 -10.98 -6.49 -7.94
C ASP A 3 -9.80 -6.32 -6.98
N LEU A 4 -8.64 -5.88 -7.49
CA LEU A 4 -7.43 -5.70 -6.69
C LEU A 4 -7.60 -4.45 -5.84
N ARG A 5 -7.46 -4.60 -4.52
CA ARG A 5 -7.62 -3.51 -3.55
C ARG A 5 -6.40 -2.60 -3.50
N TYR A 6 -5.23 -3.13 -3.85
CA TYR A 6 -3.98 -2.39 -3.83
C TYR A 6 -3.37 -2.35 -5.22
N ASP A 7 -2.89 -1.17 -5.61
CA ASP A 7 -2.24 -0.93 -6.89
C ASP A 7 -0.96 -0.11 -6.66
N VAL A 8 -0.13 0.02 -7.69
CA VAL A 8 1.10 0.82 -7.64
C VAL A 8 0.93 2.10 -8.45
N ARG A 9 1.42 3.21 -7.90
CA ARG A 9 1.43 4.51 -8.56
C ARG A 9 2.85 5.06 -8.60
N ARG A 10 3.27 5.49 -9.79
CA ARG A 10 4.52 6.24 -9.96
C ARG A 10 4.30 7.71 -9.60
N GLU A 11 5.13 8.23 -8.71
CA GLU A 11 5.13 9.62 -8.27
C GLU A 11 6.00 10.50 -9.20
N GLN A 12 5.92 11.83 -9.01
CA GLN A 12 6.61 12.80 -9.87
C GLN A 12 8.14 12.76 -9.72
N ASP A 13 8.62 12.32 -8.56
CA ASP A 13 10.06 12.18 -8.26
C ASP A 13 10.66 10.87 -8.83
N GLY A 14 9.83 10.01 -9.43
CA GLY A 14 10.24 8.72 -9.98
C GLY A 14 10.15 7.56 -8.98
N SER A 15 9.76 7.85 -7.73
CA SER A 15 9.46 6.81 -6.74
C SER A 15 8.09 6.16 -6.97
N TRP A 16 7.85 5.07 -6.27
CA TRP A 16 6.60 4.32 -6.35
C TRP A 16 5.91 4.26 -4.99
N THR A 17 4.58 4.29 -5.04
CA THR A 17 3.70 4.23 -3.88
C THR A 17 2.67 3.13 -4.06
N VAL A 18 2.48 2.31 -3.03
CA VAL A 18 1.36 1.36 -2.99
C VAL A 18 0.11 2.11 -2.57
N VAL A 19 -0.94 2.11 -3.38
CA VAL A 19 -2.19 2.83 -3.13
C VAL A 19 -3.35 1.87 -2.89
N ASN A 20 -4.23 2.20 -1.95
CA ASN A 20 -5.48 1.48 -1.78
C ASN A 20 -6.53 2.07 -2.73
N THR A 21 -6.96 1.29 -3.71
CA THR A 21 -7.87 1.73 -4.78
C THR A 21 -9.24 2.15 -4.26
N ASN A 22 -9.66 1.65 -3.09
CA ASN A 22 -10.95 2.00 -2.48
C ASN A 22 -11.00 3.42 -1.92
N ASN A 23 -9.87 4.03 -1.56
CA ASN A 23 -9.83 5.37 -0.96
C ASN A 23 -8.79 6.30 -1.59
N ALA A 24 -8.02 5.82 -2.57
CA ALA A 24 -6.93 6.53 -3.25
C ALA A 24 -5.82 7.05 -2.31
N LEU A 25 -5.68 6.47 -1.11
CA LEU A 25 -4.63 6.82 -0.15
C LEU A 25 -3.45 5.84 -0.24
N PRO A 26 -2.22 6.30 0.09
CA PRO A 26 -1.10 5.40 0.28
C PRO A 26 -1.42 4.33 1.32
N ALA A 27 -1.08 3.09 1.00
CA ALA A 27 -1.11 2.02 1.98
C ALA A 27 -0.04 2.28 3.04
N ALA A 28 -0.31 1.90 4.28
CA ALA A 28 0.67 1.92 5.36
C ALA A 28 1.07 0.49 5.72
N VAL A 29 2.17 0.29 6.46
CA VAL A 29 2.62 -0.89 7.23
C VAL A 29 3.08 -0.46 8.61
N ASN A 30 2.37 -0.93 9.64
CA ASN A 30 2.66 -0.60 11.04
C ASN A 30 2.78 0.92 11.29
N GLY A 31 1.94 1.73 10.64
CA GLY A 31 1.98 3.19 10.71
C GLY A 31 2.95 3.88 9.72
N THR A 32 3.81 3.13 9.04
CA THR A 32 4.72 3.65 8.01
C THR A 32 4.05 3.63 6.66
N LEU A 33 3.98 4.76 5.96
CA LEU A 33 3.44 4.82 4.60
C LEU A 33 4.37 4.08 3.62
N LEU A 34 3.77 3.31 2.70
CA LEU A 34 4.47 2.66 1.59
C LEU A 34 4.64 3.64 0.43
N HIS A 35 5.45 4.67 0.68
CA HIS A 35 5.87 5.67 -0.30
C HIS A 35 7.39 5.59 -0.48
N ASP A 36 7.91 6.25 -1.53
CA ASP A 36 9.35 6.29 -1.83
C ASP A 36 9.97 4.91 -2.04
N LEU A 37 9.21 4.00 -2.68
CA LEU A 37 9.66 2.65 -3.00
C LEU A 37 10.25 2.60 -4.42
N SER A 38 11.08 1.60 -4.67
CA SER A 38 11.37 1.16 -6.03
C SER A 38 10.16 0.49 -6.69
N GLU A 39 10.18 0.36 -8.02
CA GLU A 39 9.11 -0.30 -8.78
C GLU A 39 8.91 -1.76 -8.35
N ASP A 40 10.02 -2.49 -8.16
CA ASP A 40 10.01 -3.88 -7.75
C ASP A 40 9.42 -4.03 -6.34
N GLU A 41 9.87 -3.21 -5.39
CA GLU A 41 9.33 -3.22 -4.01
C GLU A 41 7.84 -2.89 -3.98
N ALA A 42 7.40 -1.85 -4.70
CA ALA A 42 5.99 -1.49 -4.76
C ALA A 42 5.14 -2.62 -5.35
N SER A 43 5.62 -3.26 -6.42
CA SER A 43 4.92 -4.35 -7.12
C SER A 43 4.82 -5.59 -6.25
N GLU A 44 5.90 -5.98 -5.58
CA GLU A 44 5.90 -7.10 -4.63
C GLU A 44 4.95 -6.82 -3.46
N MET A 45 4.96 -5.61 -2.91
CA MET A 45 4.07 -5.24 -1.81
C MET A 45 2.59 -5.23 -2.23
N ALA A 46 2.27 -4.69 -3.41
CA ALA A 46 0.90 -4.74 -3.94
C ALA A 46 0.44 -6.18 -4.20
N TYR A 47 1.32 -7.04 -4.73
CA TYR A 47 1.05 -8.47 -4.90
C TYR A 47 0.76 -9.14 -3.54
N LEU A 48 1.65 -8.97 -2.56
CA LEU A 48 1.46 -9.52 -1.21
C LEU A 48 0.16 -9.02 -0.59
N PHE A 49 -0.20 -7.76 -0.80
CA PHE A 49 -1.40 -7.18 -0.20
C PHE A 49 -2.71 -7.67 -0.82
N ASN A 50 -2.68 -8.04 -2.10
CA ASN A 50 -3.84 -8.58 -2.80
C ASN A 50 -3.96 -10.11 -2.65
N HIS A 51 -2.84 -10.82 -2.46
CA HIS A 51 -2.81 -12.28 -2.47
C HIS A 51 -2.64 -12.92 -1.09
N CYS A 52 -2.04 -12.21 -0.12
CA CYS A 52 -2.07 -12.61 1.27
C CYS A 52 -3.22 -11.86 1.96
N ASP A 53 -4.08 -12.58 2.70
CA ASP A 53 -5.06 -11.98 3.63
C ASP A 53 -4.30 -11.37 4.82
N ILE A 54 -3.49 -10.34 4.54
CA ILE A 54 -2.83 -9.53 5.54
C ILE A 54 -3.95 -8.71 6.17
N ARG A 55 -4.62 -9.31 7.15
CA ARG A 55 -5.64 -8.64 7.96
C ARG A 55 -5.00 -7.47 8.65
N TRP A 56 -5.19 -6.31 8.04
CA TRP A 56 -4.86 -5.04 8.62
C TRP A 56 -5.70 -4.82 9.86
N ASN A 57 -5.06 -4.90 11.01
CA ASN A 57 -5.63 -4.41 12.23
C ASN A 57 -5.83 -2.90 12.04
N ARG A 58 -7.07 -2.45 11.80
CA ARG A 58 -7.49 -1.06 11.95
C ARG A 58 -7.31 -0.68 13.42
N HIS A 59 -6.07 -0.54 13.88
CA HIS A 59 -5.81 0.10 15.15
C HIS A 59 -5.79 1.60 14.88
N PRO A 60 -6.82 2.36 15.34
CA PRO A 60 -6.69 3.80 15.37
C PRO A 60 -5.48 4.11 16.25
N ILE A 61 -4.61 4.97 15.74
CA ILE A 61 -3.44 5.48 16.47
C ILE A 61 -4.00 6.19 17.71
N ARG A 62 -4.10 5.49 18.85
CA ARG A 62 -4.37 6.11 20.14
C ARG A 62 -3.05 6.70 20.61
N HIS A 63 -2.86 7.99 20.35
CA HIS A 63 -1.93 8.79 21.15
C HIS A 63 -2.42 8.75 22.62
N HIS A 64 -1.54 8.37 23.54
CA HIS A 64 -1.71 8.48 24.98
C HIS A 64 -0.70 9.48 25.52
#